data_AF-A0A2W0EMR3-F1
#
_entry.id   AF-A0A2W0EMR3-F1
#
_cell.length_a   1.000
_cell.length_b   1.000
_cell.length_c   1.000
_cell.angle_alpha   90.00
_cell.angle_beta   90.00
_cell.angle_gamma   90.00
#
_symmetry.space_group_name_H-M   'P 1'
#
loop_
_entity.id
_entity.type
_entity.pdbx_description
1 polymer ?
#
loop_
_entity_poly.entity_id
_entity_poly.type
_entity_poly.pdbx_seq_one_letter_code
_entity_poly.pdbx_strand_id
1 'polypeptide(L)'
;MTDKSQQFASDNYSGICPEAWAAMEQANHGHQRAYGDDEWTARASDDFRKLFETDCEVFFAFNGTAANSLALSSLCQSYHSVICSETAHVETDECGAPEFFSNGSKLLIARTENGKLTPDSIREVALKRQDIHYPKPRVVTLTQ
;
A
#
# COMPACT_ATOMS: atom_id res chain seq x y z
N MET A 1 -3.27 -21.74 33.25
CA MET A 1 -4.33 -21.29 32.33
C MET A 1 -3.68 -21.15 30.97
N THR A 2 -3.99 -22.02 30.02
CA THR A 2 -3.54 -21.81 28.63
C THR A 2 -4.44 -20.74 28.03
N ASP A 3 -4.06 -19.50 28.26
CA ASP A 3 -4.70 -18.34 27.65
C ASP A 3 -4.56 -18.46 26.13
N LYS A 4 -5.68 -18.58 25.43
CA LYS A 4 -5.75 -18.72 23.97
C LYS A 4 -6.52 -17.54 23.38
N SER A 5 -6.06 -16.33 23.69
CA SER A 5 -6.48 -15.13 22.96
C SER A 5 -6.05 -15.18 21.48
N GLN A 6 -5.02 -15.96 21.14
CA GLN A 6 -4.61 -16.21 19.76
C GLN A 6 -5.65 -17.04 19.00
N GLN A 7 -6.10 -16.50 17.87
CA GLN A 7 -7.09 -17.08 16.96
C GLN A 7 -6.54 -17.15 15.53
N PHE A 8 -7.18 -17.93 14.65
CA PHE A 8 -6.82 -18.05 13.23
C PHE A 8 -7.64 -17.11 12.31
N ALA A 9 -8.07 -15.95 12.84
CA ALA A 9 -8.92 -15.02 12.10
C ALA A 9 -8.10 -14.00 11.30
N SER A 10 -7.15 -13.32 11.94
CA SER A 10 -6.27 -12.35 11.28
C SER A 10 -4.99 -12.18 12.10
N ASP A 11 -3.89 -11.96 11.39
CA ASP A 11 -2.61 -11.49 11.91
C ASP A 11 -2.67 -10.06 12.49
N ASN A 12 -3.60 -9.22 12.05
CA ASN A 12 -3.86 -7.89 12.63
C ASN A 12 -4.35 -7.93 14.09
N TYR A 13 -4.62 -9.12 14.63
CA TYR A 13 -4.98 -9.31 16.05
C TYR A 13 -3.75 -9.50 16.94
N SER A 14 -2.55 -9.65 16.35
CA SER A 14 -1.31 -9.80 17.09
C SER A 14 -0.89 -8.49 17.79
N GLY A 15 -0.14 -8.63 18.89
CA GLY A 15 0.48 -7.51 19.59
C GLY A 15 1.82 -7.10 18.98
N ILE A 16 2.47 -6.12 19.60
CA ILE A 16 3.79 -5.61 19.19
C ILE A 16 4.87 -6.64 19.52
N CYS A 17 5.76 -6.95 18.57
CA CYS A 17 6.88 -7.87 18.83
C CYS A 17 7.94 -7.22 19.77
N PRO A 18 8.73 -8.03 20.50
CA PRO A 18 9.71 -7.51 21.46
C PRO A 18 10.71 -6.51 20.88
N GLU A 19 11.17 -6.73 19.65
CA GLU A 19 12.14 -5.87 18.96
C GLU A 19 11.55 -4.49 18.65
N ALA A 20 10.30 -4.45 18.18
CA ALA A 20 9.60 -3.19 17.92
C ALA A 20 9.34 -2.44 19.23
N TRP A 21 8.93 -3.13 20.30
CA TRP A 21 8.74 -2.52 21.61
C TRP A 21 10.05 -1.91 22.16
N ALA A 22 11.15 -2.67 22.10
CA ALA A 22 12.45 -2.18 22.55
C ALA A 22 12.93 -0.95 21.76
N ALA A 23 12.68 -0.89 20.45
CA ALA A 23 13.00 0.27 19.64
C ALA A 23 12.17 1.50 20.04
N MET A 24 10.88 1.32 20.32
CA MET A 24 10.00 2.40 20.81
C MET A 24 10.45 2.91 22.18
N GLU A 25 10.83 2.02 23.10
CA GLU A 25 11.36 2.40 24.40
C GLU A 25 12.64 3.23 24.26
N GLN A 26 13.56 2.82 23.39
CA GLN A 26 14.78 3.59 23.11
C GLN A 26 14.47 4.97 22.51
N ALA A 27 13.52 5.05 21.57
CA ALA A 27 13.12 6.30 20.94
C ALA A 27 12.42 7.28 21.91
N ASN A 28 11.88 6.78 23.02
CA ASN A 28 11.21 7.58 24.05
C ASN A 28 12.19 8.29 25.01
N HIS A 29 13.50 8.14 24.85
CA HIS A 29 14.49 8.82 25.66
C HIS A 29 14.95 10.13 25.01
N GLY A 30 14.69 11.25 25.68
CA GLY A 30 15.13 12.58 25.25
C GLY A 30 14.08 13.35 24.45
N HIS A 31 14.53 14.27 23.59
CA HIS A 31 13.66 15.11 22.75
C HIS A 31 14.14 15.04 21.30
N GLN A 32 13.20 14.94 20.37
CA GLN A 32 13.44 14.91 18.93
C GLN A 32 12.50 15.89 18.21
N ARG A 33 12.88 16.30 16.99
CA ARG A 33 12.03 17.14 16.14
C ARG A 33 10.91 16.30 15.52
N ALA A 34 9.82 16.95 15.15
CA ALA A 34 8.65 16.30 14.59
C ALA A 34 8.73 16.15 13.05
N TYR A 35 7.73 15.46 12.49
CA TYR A 35 7.50 15.35 11.04
C TYR A 35 8.67 14.77 10.23
N GLY A 36 9.40 13.82 10.81
CA GLY A 36 10.45 13.06 10.15
C GLY A 36 11.84 13.69 10.19
N ASP A 37 12.01 14.86 10.79
CA ASP A 37 13.31 15.54 10.98
C ASP A 37 14.07 15.04 12.22
N ASP A 38 14.00 13.73 12.47
CA ASP A 38 14.55 13.04 13.62
C ASP A 38 15.51 11.90 13.20
N GLU A 39 16.36 11.49 14.14
CA GLU A 39 17.38 10.47 13.87
C GLU A 39 16.81 9.07 13.57
N TRP A 40 15.62 8.75 14.11
CA TRP A 40 14.99 7.45 13.95
C TRP A 40 14.43 7.28 12.55
N THR A 41 13.77 8.33 12.03
CA THR A 41 13.29 8.40 10.65
C THR A 41 14.45 8.30 9.66
N ALA A 42 15.54 9.04 9.89
CA ALA A 42 16.73 9.00 9.04
C ALA A 42 17.37 7.60 9.02
N ARG A 43 17.60 7.01 10.20
CA ARG A 43 18.18 5.67 10.35
C ARG A 43 17.33 4.59 9.69
N ALA A 44 16.01 4.59 9.92
CA ALA A 44 15.10 3.62 9.30
C ALA A 44 15.11 3.75 7.77
N SER A 45 15.18 4.98 7.25
CA SER A 45 15.27 5.23 5.80
C SER A 45 16.57 4.69 5.21
N ASP A 46 17.70 4.87 5.91
CA ASP A 46 19.00 4.31 5.50
C ASP A 46 19.01 2.79 5.53
N ASP A 47 18.37 2.18 6.54
CA ASP A 47 18.21 0.73 6.62
C ASP A 47 17.39 0.19 5.43
N PHE A 48 16.34 0.90 5.00
CA PHE A 48 15.60 0.55 3.78
C PHE A 48 16.45 0.68 2.53
N ARG A 49 17.17 1.78 2.34
CA ARG A 49 18.08 1.95 1.19
C ARG A 49 19.12 0.85 1.11
N LYS A 50 19.68 0.48 2.26
CA LYS A 50 20.64 -0.63 2.37
C LYS A 50 19.99 -1.97 2.03
N LEU A 51 18.80 -2.24 2.57
CA LEU A 51 18.08 -3.49 2.33
C LEU A 51 17.69 -3.67 0.86
N PHE A 52 17.25 -2.60 0.21
CA PHE A 52 16.86 -2.60 -1.20
C PHE A 52 18.03 -2.34 -2.16
N GLU A 53 19.23 -2.11 -1.63
CA GLU A 53 20.46 -1.83 -2.39
C GLU A 53 20.29 -0.68 -3.41
N THR A 54 19.49 0.33 -3.05
CA THR A 54 19.14 1.44 -3.94
C THR A 54 18.83 2.70 -3.14
N ASP A 55 18.99 3.85 -3.77
CA ASP A 55 18.66 5.14 -3.17
C ASP A 55 17.15 5.43 -3.30
N CYS A 56 16.34 4.70 -2.55
CA CYS A 56 14.89 4.89 -2.51
C CYS A 56 14.49 6.07 -1.63
N GLU A 57 13.42 6.75 -2.03
CA GLU A 57 12.69 7.66 -1.13
C GLU A 57 11.77 6.84 -0.22
N VAL A 58 11.73 7.21 1.06
CA VAL A 58 10.98 6.50 2.10
C VAL A 58 10.04 7.47 2.79
N PHE A 59 8.77 7.07 2.88
CA PHE A 59 7.71 7.82 3.55
C PHE A 59 6.96 6.88 4.51
N PHE A 60 6.62 7.38 5.69
CA PHE A 60 5.90 6.61 6.72
C PHE A 60 4.43 7.04 6.77
N ALA A 61 3.52 6.08 6.63
CA ALA A 61 2.08 6.28 6.76
C ALA A 61 1.53 5.43 7.93
N PHE A 62 0.35 5.79 8.44
CA PHE A 62 -0.21 5.14 9.62
C PHE A 62 -0.74 3.71 9.36
N ASN A 63 -1.26 3.43 8.17
CA ASN A 63 -1.81 2.11 7.83
C ASN A 63 -1.69 1.80 6.33
N GLY A 64 -2.00 0.55 5.98
CA GLY A 64 -1.96 0.06 4.59
C GLY A 64 -2.92 0.81 3.66
N THR A 65 -4.16 1.08 4.09
CA THR A 65 -5.17 1.80 3.29
C THR A 65 -4.67 3.17 2.83
N ALA A 66 -4.13 3.97 3.75
CA ALA A 66 -3.59 5.28 3.42
C ALA A 66 -2.34 5.17 2.53
N ALA A 67 -1.44 4.22 2.81
CA ALA A 67 -0.24 4.00 2.01
C ALA A 67 -0.58 3.63 0.55
N ASN A 68 -1.49 2.67 0.35
CA ASN A 68 -1.97 2.27 -0.98
C ASN A 68 -2.62 3.44 -1.71
N SER A 69 -3.54 4.13 -1.05
CA SER A 69 -4.30 5.24 -1.63
C SER A 69 -3.41 6.42 -2.03
N LEU A 70 -2.43 6.78 -1.19
CA LEU A 70 -1.44 7.84 -1.49
C LEU A 70 -0.49 7.43 -2.61
N ALA A 71 -0.01 6.20 -2.62
CA ALA A 71 0.85 5.70 -3.69
C ALA A 71 0.11 5.76 -5.04
N LEU A 72 -1.12 5.24 -5.11
CA LEU A 72 -1.92 5.22 -6.34
C LEU A 72 -2.27 6.64 -6.84
N SER A 73 -2.64 7.55 -5.93
CA SER A 73 -2.96 8.94 -6.30
C SER A 73 -1.74 9.71 -6.82
N SER A 74 -0.53 9.36 -6.37
CA SER A 74 0.71 9.96 -6.88
C SER A 74 1.10 9.49 -8.29
N LEU A 75 0.65 8.30 -8.69
CA LEU A 75 1.04 7.64 -9.96
C LEU A 75 0.12 7.98 -11.14
N CYS A 76 -1.05 8.55 -10.89
CA CYS A 76 -2.02 8.86 -11.94
C CYS A 76 -2.85 10.12 -11.64
N GLN A 77 -3.74 10.47 -12.56
CA GLN A 77 -4.64 11.62 -12.44
C GLN A 77 -6.06 11.09 -12.28
N SER A 78 -6.99 11.90 -11.78
CA SER A 78 -8.38 11.47 -11.53
C SER A 78 -9.09 10.92 -12.79
N TYR A 79 -8.72 11.39 -13.97
CA TYR A 79 -9.25 10.91 -15.26
C TYR A 79 -8.46 9.74 -15.87
N HIS A 80 -7.51 9.18 -15.12
CA HIS A 80 -6.88 7.90 -15.40
C HIS A 80 -7.54 6.78 -14.57
N SER A 81 -7.19 5.54 -14.87
CA SER A 81 -7.63 4.37 -14.13
C SER A 81 -6.47 3.51 -13.65
N VAL A 82 -6.75 2.72 -12.61
CA VAL A 82 -5.84 1.74 -11.99
C VAL A 82 -6.38 0.34 -12.26
N ILE A 83 -5.55 -0.55 -12.77
CA ILE A 83 -5.90 -1.97 -12.98
C ILE A 83 -5.54 -2.76 -11.71
N CYS A 84 -6.49 -3.55 -11.20
CA CYS A 84 -6.31 -4.39 -10.02
C CYS A 84 -6.98 -5.77 -10.20
N SER A 85 -6.69 -6.70 -9.28
CA SER A 85 -7.43 -7.97 -9.18
C SER A 85 -8.81 -7.75 -8.54
N GLU A 86 -9.71 -8.70 -8.75
CA GLU A 86 -11.06 -8.70 -8.15
C GLU A 86 -11.06 -8.92 -6.63
N THR A 87 -9.96 -9.43 -6.09
CA THR A 87 -9.74 -9.66 -4.64
C THR A 87 -8.70 -8.71 -4.06
N ALA A 88 -8.33 -7.65 -4.79
CA ALA A 88 -7.35 -6.69 -4.30
C ALA A 88 -7.94 -5.94 -3.10
N HIS A 89 -7.15 -5.77 -2.04
CA HIS A 89 -7.58 -5.03 -0.84
C HIS A 89 -8.09 -3.61 -1.17
N VAL A 90 -7.43 -2.94 -2.13
CA VAL A 90 -7.83 -1.62 -2.66
C VAL A 90 -9.24 -1.60 -3.25
N GLU A 91 -9.73 -2.73 -3.75
CA GLU A 91 -11.09 -2.87 -4.30
C GLU A 91 -12.09 -3.29 -3.20
N THR A 92 -11.72 -4.24 -2.33
CA THR A 92 -12.69 -4.92 -1.45
C THR A 92 -12.76 -4.37 -0.03
N ASP A 93 -11.65 -3.88 0.54
CA ASP A 93 -11.49 -3.68 1.99
C ASP A 93 -10.98 -2.29 2.37
N GLU A 94 -10.98 -1.35 1.43
CA GLU A 94 -10.54 0.04 1.67
C GLU A 94 -11.67 1.08 1.63
N CYS A 95 -12.93 0.63 1.55
CA CYS A 95 -14.12 1.50 1.59
C CYS A 95 -14.06 2.66 0.57
N GLY A 96 -13.48 2.41 -0.61
CA GLY A 96 -13.32 3.43 -1.67
C GLY A 96 -12.27 4.50 -1.36
N ALA A 97 -11.33 4.25 -0.45
CA ALA A 97 -10.23 5.17 -0.17
C ALA A 97 -9.39 5.49 -1.44
N PRO A 98 -9.03 4.55 -2.32
CA PRO A 98 -8.28 4.87 -3.52
C PRO A 98 -8.97 5.91 -4.42
N GLU A 99 -10.29 5.78 -4.64
CA GLU A 99 -11.08 6.76 -5.38
C GLU A 99 -11.12 8.11 -4.69
N PHE A 100 -11.27 8.12 -3.36
CA PHE A 100 -11.27 9.36 -2.57
C PHE A 100 -9.95 10.11 -2.69
N PHE A 101 -8.82 9.43 -2.44
CA PHE A 101 -7.48 10.05 -2.44
C PHE A 101 -7.01 10.44 -3.85
N SER A 102 -7.42 9.70 -4.89
CA SER A 102 -7.11 10.02 -6.28
C SER A 102 -8.04 11.07 -6.91
N ASN A 103 -9.03 11.54 -6.15
CA ASN A 103 -10.08 12.45 -6.62
C ASN A 103 -10.86 11.88 -7.82
N GLY A 104 -11.07 10.56 -7.86
CA GLY A 104 -11.97 9.89 -8.81
C GLY A 104 -11.33 8.95 -9.82
N SER A 105 -10.06 8.54 -9.66
CA SER A 105 -9.47 7.51 -10.53
C SER A 105 -10.21 6.19 -10.34
N LYS A 106 -10.70 5.62 -11.45
CA LYS A 106 -11.50 4.41 -11.42
C LYS A 106 -10.64 3.15 -11.28
N LEU A 107 -11.04 2.21 -10.43
CA LEU A 107 -10.50 0.85 -10.42
C LEU A 107 -11.09 0.02 -11.56
N LEU A 108 -10.21 -0.64 -12.32
CA LEU A 108 -10.56 -1.55 -13.41
C LEU A 108 -10.14 -2.97 -13.04
N ILE A 109 -11.14 -3.79 -12.78
CA ILE A 109 -10.95 -5.17 -12.36
C ILE A 109 -10.56 -6.01 -13.58
N ALA A 110 -9.37 -6.63 -13.51
CA ALA A 110 -8.91 -7.61 -14.48
C ALA A 110 -9.14 -9.04 -13.94
N ARG A 111 -9.39 -9.97 -14.87
CA ARG A 111 -9.52 -11.39 -14.53
C ARG A 111 -8.24 -11.91 -13.90
N THR A 112 -8.38 -12.73 -12.86
CA THR A 112 -7.26 -13.38 -12.18
C THR A 112 -7.29 -14.89 -12.30
N GLU A 113 -6.12 -15.50 -12.10
CA GLU A 113 -5.98 -16.94 -11.89
C GLU A 113 -5.15 -17.13 -10.61
N ASN A 114 -5.69 -17.88 -9.64
CA ASN A 114 -5.09 -18.06 -8.31
C ASN A 114 -4.73 -16.74 -7.60
N GLY A 115 -5.63 -15.74 -7.70
CA GLY A 115 -5.44 -14.42 -7.09
C GLY A 115 -4.44 -13.51 -7.81
N LYS A 116 -3.82 -13.98 -8.91
CA LYS A 116 -2.76 -13.26 -9.61
C LYS A 116 -3.24 -12.68 -10.93
N LEU A 117 -2.78 -11.47 -11.22
CA LEU A 117 -2.89 -10.88 -12.54
C LEU A 117 -1.85 -11.49 -13.48
N THR A 118 -2.23 -11.63 -14.75
CA THR A 118 -1.32 -12.06 -15.81
C THR A 118 -1.05 -10.89 -16.75
N PRO A 119 0.08 -10.89 -17.48
CA PRO A 119 0.32 -9.88 -18.50
C PRO A 119 -0.82 -9.80 -19.53
N ASP A 120 -1.45 -10.92 -19.86
CA ASP A 120 -2.57 -10.98 -20.80
C ASP A 120 -3.85 -10.37 -20.23
N SER A 121 -4.19 -10.62 -18.96
CA SER A 121 -5.37 -10.01 -18.34
C SER A 121 -5.23 -8.50 -18.17
N ILE A 122 -4.02 -8.03 -17.84
CA ILE A 122 -3.68 -6.60 -17.82
C ILE A 122 -3.81 -6.02 -19.22
N ARG A 123 -3.24 -6.67 -20.24
CA ARG A 123 -3.29 -6.21 -21.63
C ARG A 123 -4.72 -6.14 -22.15
N GLU A 124 -5.56 -7.11 -21.83
CA GLU A 124 -6.98 -7.12 -22.21
C GLU A 124 -7.68 -5.87 -21.67
N VAL A 125 -7.59 -5.62 -20.36
CA VAL A 125 -8.22 -4.45 -19.73
C VAL A 125 -7.65 -3.15 -20.29
N ALA A 126 -6.32 -3.08 -20.44
CA ALA A 126 -5.66 -1.91 -20.98
C ALA A 126 -6.18 -1.58 -22.39
N LEU A 127 -6.30 -2.56 -23.29
CA LEU A 127 -6.66 -2.32 -24.69
C LEU A 127 -8.18 -2.29 -24.96
N LYS A 128 -9.02 -2.70 -24.01
CA LYS A 128 -10.47 -2.87 -24.22
C LYS A 128 -11.17 -1.59 -24.65
N ARG A 129 -10.86 -0.45 -24.03
CA ARG A 129 -11.45 0.86 -24.34
C ARG A 129 -10.42 1.97 -24.21
N GLN A 130 -10.01 2.51 -25.35
CA GLN A 130 -8.99 3.54 -25.49
C GLN A 130 -9.59 4.91 -25.86
N ASP A 131 -10.90 4.97 -26.03
CA ASP A 131 -11.64 6.19 -26.36
C ASP A 131 -11.82 7.11 -25.14
N ILE A 132 -12.19 8.37 -25.40
CA ILE A 132 -12.29 9.41 -24.38
C ILE A 132 -13.41 9.18 -23.35
N HIS A 133 -14.35 8.26 -23.60
CA HIS A 133 -15.45 7.99 -22.68
C HIS A 133 -15.02 7.14 -21.47
N TYR A 134 -13.78 6.64 -21.48
CA TYR A 134 -13.23 5.80 -20.42
C TYR A 134 -11.94 6.42 -19.84
N PRO A 135 -11.77 6.41 -18.51
CA PRO A 135 -10.52 6.83 -17.90
C PRO A 135 -9.36 5.94 -18.39
N LYS A 136 -8.30 6.56 -18.92
CA LYS A 136 -7.19 5.82 -19.54
C LYS A 136 -6.39 5.04 -18.49
N PRO A 137 -6.16 3.73 -18.67
CA PRO A 137 -5.34 2.94 -17.74
C PRO A 137 -3.92 3.48 -17.67
N ARG A 138 -3.43 3.75 -16.45
CA ARG A 138 -2.09 4.31 -16.21
C ARG A 138 -1.25 3.51 -15.21
N VAL A 139 -1.89 2.79 -14.30
CA VAL A 139 -1.25 2.08 -13.19
C VAL A 139 -1.79 0.65 -13.12
N VAL A 140 -0.93 -0.27 -12.68
CA VAL A 140 -1.32 -1.62 -12.27
C VAL A 140 -0.90 -1.78 -10.81
N THR A 141 -1.80 -2.28 -9.96
CA THR A 141 -1.47 -2.66 -8.58
C THR A 141 -1.52 -4.17 -8.45
N LEU A 142 -0.56 -4.74 -7.72
CA LEU A 142 -0.34 -6.17 -7.57
C LEU A 142 -0.23 -6.51 -6.08
N THR A 143 -0.93 -7.58 -5.66
CA THR A 143 -0.80 -8.19 -4.33
C THR A 143 -0.60 -9.69 -4.51
N GLN A 144 0.29 -10.30 -3.72
CA GLN A 144 0.60 -11.74 -3.80
C GLN A 144 -0.37 -12.61 -3.03
#